data_AF-A0A2H9LMZ0-F1
#
_entry.id   AF-A0A2H9LMZ0-F1
#
_cell.length_a   1.000
_cell.length_b   1.000
_cell.length_c   1.000
_cell.angle_alpha   90.00
_cell.angle_beta   90.00
_cell.angle_gamma   90.00
#
_symmetry.space_group_name_H-M   'P 1'
#
loop_
_entity.id
_entity.type
_entity.pdbx_description
1 polymer ?
#
loop_
_entity_poly.entity_id
_entity_poly.type
_entity_poly.pdbx_seq_one_letter_code
_entity_poly.pdbx_strand_id
1 'polypeptide(L)'
;MIFAITMTANTRPDQRLRLLFHALGLSCLGGAIFLQALVFTDILQHGYFMAVEHNPLILTFEIVLTIFALAYFVFMYQRFIRSIR
;
A
#
# COMPACT_ATOMS: atom_id res chain seq x y z
N MET A 1 3.06 -49.85 -17.17
CA MET A 1 3.17 -48.42 -17.53
C MET A 1 2.46 -47.61 -16.46
N ILE A 2 3.23 -47.05 -15.52
CA ILE A 2 2.71 -46.24 -14.41
C ILE A 2 2.55 -44.81 -14.95
N PHE A 3 1.31 -44.30 -14.97
CA PHE A 3 1.02 -42.91 -15.33
C PHE A 3 1.56 -41.98 -14.23
N ALA A 4 2.67 -41.30 -14.52
CA ALA A 4 3.17 -40.23 -13.69
C ALA A 4 2.34 -38.96 -13.94
N ILE A 5 1.38 -38.67 -13.05
CA ILE A 5 0.68 -37.40 -13.03
C ILE A 5 1.59 -36.39 -12.31
N THR A 6 2.40 -35.65 -13.07
CA THR A 6 3.11 -34.48 -12.55
C THR A 6 2.08 -33.38 -12.25
N MET A 7 1.69 -33.23 -10.99
CA MET A 7 0.95 -32.05 -10.54
C MET A 7 1.87 -30.84 -10.61
N THR A 8 1.84 -30.12 -11.74
CA THR A 8 2.44 -28.78 -11.81
C THR A 8 1.53 -27.83 -11.04
N ALA A 9 1.96 -27.41 -9.84
CA ALA A 9 1.26 -26.37 -9.10
C ALA A 9 1.33 -25.08 -9.94
N ASN A 10 0.23 -24.69 -10.56
CA ASN A 10 0.12 -23.44 -11.30
C ASN A 10 0.09 -22.28 -10.30
N THR A 11 1.27 -21.81 -9.87
CA THR A 11 1.43 -20.71 -8.90
C THR A 11 1.20 -19.34 -9.55
N ARG A 12 0.18 -19.20 -10.41
CA ARG A 12 -0.22 -17.89 -10.93
C ARG A 12 -1.02 -17.20 -9.84
N PRO A 13 -0.56 -16.07 -9.27
CA PRO A 13 -1.35 -15.33 -8.31
C PRO A 13 -2.67 -14.93 -8.98
N ASP A 14 -3.78 -15.18 -8.30
CA ASP A 14 -5.11 -14.86 -8.82
C ASP A 14 -5.14 -13.41 -9.29
N GLN A 15 -5.57 -13.19 -10.54
CA GLN A 15 -5.63 -11.87 -11.15
C GLN A 15 -6.45 -10.89 -10.29
N ARG A 16 -7.47 -11.41 -9.60
CA ARG A 16 -8.28 -10.67 -8.62
C ARG A 16 -7.46 -10.20 -7.42
N LEU A 17 -6.65 -11.08 -6.83
CA LEU A 17 -5.80 -10.73 -5.68
C LEU A 17 -4.76 -9.68 -6.07
N ARG A 18 -4.17 -9.80 -7.26
CA ARG A 18 -3.24 -8.80 -7.79
C ARG A 18 -3.92 -7.44 -8.00
N LEU A 19 -5.15 -7.43 -8.52
CA LEU A 19 -5.93 -6.20 -8.68
C LEU A 19 -6.23 -5.55 -7.34
N LEU A 20 -6.70 -6.33 -6.35
CA LEU A 20 -6.98 -5.85 -5.00
C LEU A 20 -5.75 -5.26 -4.33
N PHE A 21 -4.60 -5.93 -4.43
CA PHE A 21 -3.33 -5.45 -3.90
C PHE A 21 -2.93 -4.10 -4.51
N HIS A 22 -3.05 -3.95 -5.84
CA HIS A 22 -2.74 -2.69 -6.51
C HIS A 22 -3.76 -1.59 -6.20
N ALA A 23 -5.05 -1.91 -6.15
CA ALA A 23 -6.10 -0.96 -5.83
C ALA A 23 -5.91 -0.41 -4.40
N LEU A 24 -5.66 -1.28 -3.43
CA LEU A 24 -5.37 -0.91 -2.06
C LEU A 24 -4.06 -0.11 -1.94
N GLY A 25 -2.99 -0.57 -2.60
CA GLY A 25 -1.71 0.14 -2.58
C GLY A 25 -1.81 1.55 -3.16
N LEU A 26 -2.47 1.69 -4.31
CA LEU A 26 -2.69 3.00 -4.94
C LEU A 26 -3.60 3.89 -4.12
N SER A 27 -4.66 3.35 -3.48
CA SER A 27 -5.54 4.14 -2.62
C SER A 27 -4.81 4.63 -1.36
N CYS A 28 -3.99 3.80 -0.72
CA CYS A 28 -3.17 4.23 0.40
C CYS A 28 -2.16 5.32 0.02
N LEU A 29 -1.52 5.21 -1.16
CA LEU A 29 -0.62 6.27 -1.65
C LEU A 29 -1.35 7.58 -1.92
N GLY A 30 -2.51 7.52 -2.58
CA GLY A 30 -3.35 8.69 -2.82
C GLY A 30 -3.83 9.32 -1.51
N GLY A 31 -4.25 8.49 -0.55
CA GLY A 31 -4.64 8.92 0.80
C GLY A 31 -3.48 9.60 1.54
N ALA A 32 -2.27 9.05 1.47
CA ALA A 32 -1.09 9.67 2.10
C ALA A 32 -0.78 11.05 1.51
N ILE A 33 -0.88 11.22 0.19
CA ILE A 33 -0.70 12.52 -0.46
C ILE A 33 -1.78 13.52 -0.02
N PHE A 34 -3.03 13.07 0.06
CA PHE A 34 -4.14 13.89 0.52
C PHE A 34 -3.97 14.34 1.99
N LEU A 35 -3.62 13.40 2.88
CA LEU A 35 -3.34 13.71 4.28
C LEU A 35 -2.17 14.68 4.42
N GLN A 36 -1.14 14.55 3.60
CA GLN A 36 -0.01 15.49 3.60
C GLN A 36 -0.44 16.91 3.18
N ALA A 37 -1.37 17.04 2.23
CA ALA A 37 -1.93 18.33 1.86
C ALA A 37 -2.73 18.97 3.01
N LEU A 38 -3.50 18.16 3.75
CA LEU A 38 -4.21 18.62 4.96
C LEU A 38 -3.25 19.06 6.06
N VAL A 39 -2.20 18.28 6.31
CA VAL A 39 -1.14 18.63 7.27
C VAL A 39 -0.51 19.99 6.91
N PHE A 40 -0.16 20.20 5.65
CA PHE A 40 0.39 21.50 5.23
C PHE A 40 -0.62 22.63 5.36
N THR A 41 -1.89 22.38 5.03
CA THR A 41 -2.96 23.37 5.22
C THR A 41 -3.09 23.77 6.68
N ASP A 42 -3.06 22.80 7.58
CA ASP A 42 -3.16 23.03 9.02
C ASP A 42 -1.95 23.80 9.57
N ILE A 43 -0.73 23.42 9.17
CA ILE A 43 0.49 24.15 9.56
C ILE A 43 0.46 25.59 9.05
N LEU A 44 -0.02 25.82 7.82
CA LEU A 44 -0.13 27.18 7.27
C LEU A 44 -1.13 28.05 8.03
N GLN A 45 -2.20 27.45 8.58
CA GLN A 45 -3.26 28.17 9.28
C GLN A 45 -2.97 28.36 10.78
N HIS A 46 -2.44 27.33 11.44
CA HIS A 46 -2.32 27.27 12.90
C HIS A 46 -0.86 27.25 13.39
N GLY A 47 0.11 27.07 12.49
CA GLY A 47 1.56 27.11 12.79
C GLY A 47 2.14 25.77 13.27
N TYR A 48 1.33 24.76 13.53
CA TYR A 48 1.74 23.40 13.90
C TYR A 48 0.62 22.41 13.54
N PHE A 49 0.94 21.12 13.48
CA PHE A 49 -0.02 20.05 13.27
C PHE A 49 0.04 19.04 14.41
N MET A 50 -1.12 18.71 14.99
CA MET A 50 -1.23 17.68 16.02
C MET A 50 -2.34 16.70 15.65
N ALA A 51 -1.96 15.55 15.08
CA ALA A 51 -2.88 14.42 14.90
C ALA A 51 -2.81 13.49 16.10
N VAL A 52 -3.93 13.35 16.82
CA VAL A 52 -4.07 12.40 17.93
C VAL A 52 -5.32 11.55 17.71
N GLU A 53 -5.11 10.29 17.37
CA GLU A 53 -6.20 9.31 17.30
C GLU A 53 -6.36 8.62 18.67
N HIS A 54 -7.53 8.74 19.25
CA HIS A 54 -7.82 8.24 20.60
C HIS A 54 -8.34 6.80 20.57
N ASN A 55 -8.85 6.35 19.41
CA ASN A 55 -9.31 4.99 19.24
C ASN A 55 -8.13 4.07 18.86
N PRO A 56 -7.73 3.13 19.74
CA PRO A 56 -6.55 2.30 19.49
C PRO A 56 -6.72 1.36 18.29
N LEU A 57 -7.96 1.00 17.92
CA LEU A 57 -8.21 0.16 16.74
C LEU A 57 -7.95 0.94 15.45
N ILE A 58 -8.40 2.19 15.39
CA ILE A 58 -8.17 3.07 14.22
C ILE A 58 -6.68 3.37 14.11
N LEU A 59 -6.04 3.75 15.22
CA LEU A 59 -4.59 4.02 15.24
C LEU A 59 -3.78 2.80 14.78
N THR A 60 -4.13 1.60 15.23
CA THR A 60 -3.46 0.37 14.77
C THR A 60 -3.66 0.17 13.27
N PHE A 61 -4.88 0.37 12.77
CA PHE A 61 -5.19 0.24 11.34
C PHE A 61 -4.40 1.26 10.50
N GLU A 62 -4.30 2.50 10.95
CA GLU A 62 -3.48 3.54 10.31
C GLU A 62 -2.02 3.12 10.24
N ILE A 63 -1.41 2.70 11.36
CA ILE A 63 -0.01 2.24 11.40
C ILE A 63 0.21 1.09 10.41
N VAL A 64 -0.69 0.10 10.39
CA VAL A 64 -0.60 -1.05 9.48
C VAL A 64 -0.69 -0.58 8.02
N LEU A 65 -1.64 0.29 7.70
CA LEU A 65 -1.78 0.83 6.35
C LEU A 65 -0.60 1.70 5.94
N THR A 66 -0.01 2.47 6.85
CA THR A 66 1.21 3.25 6.59
C THR A 66 2.39 2.35 6.26
N ILE A 67 2.61 1.29 7.04
CA ILE A 67 3.67 0.31 6.77
C ILE A 67 3.43 -0.38 5.42
N PHE A 68 2.19 -0.78 5.14
CA PHE A 68 1.81 -1.37 3.86
C PHE A 68 2.05 -0.42 2.69
N ALA A 69 1.63 0.84 2.81
CA ALA A 69 1.82 1.87 1.78
C ALA A 69 3.30 2.12 1.49
N LEU A 70 4.14 2.17 2.53
CA LEU A 70 5.57 2.34 2.41
C LEU A 70 6.22 1.16 1.66
N ALA A 71 5.90 -0.08 2.05
CA ALA A 71 6.39 -1.26 1.37
C ALA A 71 5.91 -1.32 -0.10
N TYR A 72 4.64 -1.00 -0.35
CA TYR A 72 4.06 -0.94 -1.69
C TYR A 72 4.73 0.15 -2.55
N PHE A 73 5.02 1.32 -1.97
CA PHE A 73 5.74 2.40 -2.65
C PHE A 73 7.11 1.94 -3.14
N VAL A 74 7.91 1.32 -2.25
CA VAL A 74 9.23 0.79 -2.60
C VAL A 74 9.12 -0.25 -3.70
N PHE A 75 8.17 -1.19 -3.59
CA PHE A 75 7.92 -2.19 -4.62
C PHE A 75 7.59 -1.56 -5.99
N MET A 76 6.69 -0.56 -6.00
CA MET A 76 6.28 0.12 -7.21
C MET A 76 7.44 0.94 -7.81
N TYR A 77 8.20 1.65 -6.99
CA TYR A 77 9.38 2.41 -7.41
C TYR A 77 10.46 1.52 -8.04
N GLN A 78 10.78 0.38 -7.41
CA GLN A 78 11.72 -0.58 -7.97
C GLN A 78 11.23 -1.13 -9.31
N ARG A 79 9.93 -1.46 -9.42
CA ARG A 79 9.33 -1.92 -10.68
C ARG A 79 9.40 -0.84 -11.76
N PHE A 80 9.16 0.42 -11.40
CA PHE A 80 9.23 1.56 -12.31
C PHE A 80 10.64 1.75 -12.87
N ILE A 81 11.67 1.76 -12.02
CA ILE A 81 13.08 1.85 -12.45
C ILE A 81 13.45 0.70 -13.40
N ARG A 82 13.03 -0.54 -13.07
CA ARG A 82 13.29 -1.70 -13.94
C ARG A 82 12.58 -1.63 -15.29
N SER A 83 11.49 -0.86 -15.41
CA SER A 83 10.77 -0.69 -16.67
C SER A 83 11.41 0.38 -17.57
N ILE A 84 12.21 1.27 -17.01
CA ILE A 84 12.88 2.36 -17.73
C ILE A 84 14.26 1.92 -18.22
N ARG A 85 14.92 1.01 -17.49
CA ARG A 85 16.17 0.39 -17.89
C ARG A 85 15.96 -0.68 -18.95
#